data_AF-A0A929HDJ6-F1
#
_entry.id   AF-A0A929HDJ6-F1
#
_cell.length_a   1.000
_cell.length_b   1.000
_cell.length_c   1.000
_cell.angle_alpha   90.00
_cell.angle_beta   90.00
_cell.angle_gamma   90.00
#
_symmetry.space_group_name_H-M   'P 1'
#
loop_
_entity.id
_entity.type
_entity.pdbx_description
1 polymer ?
#
loop_
_entity_poly.entity_id
_entity_poly.type
_entity_poly.pdbx_seq_one_letter_code
_entity_poly.pdbx_strand_id
1 'polypeptide(L)'
;MNLILLELNEVNDDNTVVLADRRSLHIAKVLGARTGDRLKAGIINGPVGNVEVLSINTDGNSASVVLRWTSQGLVPDAPLYDLILGLVRPIMLKKILAQAASLGVGRIFLINANRVEKSFFGASLLKDEKYRTYLIEGLEQAKDTCLPQVSIHERFRPFVEDFIPTIANTYSRMLVAHPEAGEGLKQALGTEISGRIL
;
A
#
# COMPACT_ATOMS: atom_id res chain seq x y z
N MET A 1 -5.45 7.52 11.45
CA MET A 1 -5.13 6.11 11.17
C MET A 1 -6.28 5.29 11.71
N ASN A 2 -6.97 4.51 10.88
CA ASN A 2 -8.13 3.73 11.31
C ASN A 2 -7.78 2.26 11.62
N LEU A 3 -6.61 1.81 11.15
CA LEU A 3 -6.02 0.49 11.34
C LEU A 3 -4.54 0.65 11.66
N ILE A 4 -4.01 -0.04 12.68
CA ILE A 4 -2.57 -0.12 12.95
C ILE A 4 -1.98 -1.27 12.13
N LEU A 5 -1.07 -0.98 11.20
CA LEU A 5 -0.37 -2.03 10.46
C LEU A 5 0.90 -2.49 11.18
N LEU A 6 1.09 -3.81 11.17
CA LEU A 6 2.20 -4.51 11.79
C LEU A 6 2.91 -5.37 10.73
N GLU A 7 4.21 -5.51 10.86
CA GLU A 7 4.94 -6.54 10.11
C GLU A 7 4.81 -7.90 10.82
N LEU A 8 4.83 -8.99 10.07
CA LEU A 8 4.74 -10.33 10.66
C LEU A 8 5.91 -10.63 11.61
N ASN A 9 7.11 -10.13 11.30
CA ASN A 9 8.31 -10.32 12.11
C ASN A 9 8.36 -9.45 13.37
N GLU A 10 7.39 -8.54 13.57
CA GLU A 10 7.23 -7.76 14.79
C GLU A 10 6.38 -8.48 15.84
N VAL A 11 5.68 -9.54 15.44
CA VAL A 11 4.84 -10.35 16.32
C VAL A 11 5.68 -11.48 16.91
N ASN A 12 5.86 -11.46 18.23
CA ASN A 12 6.52 -12.51 18.98
C ASN A 12 5.66 -13.79 19.04
N ASP A 13 6.26 -14.92 19.42
CA ASP A 13 5.58 -16.22 19.55
C ASP A 13 4.39 -16.20 20.52
N ASP A 14 4.40 -15.30 21.51
CA ASP A 14 3.32 -15.10 22.48
C ASP A 14 2.24 -14.12 22.00
N ASN A 15 2.27 -13.75 20.72
CA ASN A 15 1.43 -12.73 20.06
C ASN A 15 1.61 -11.31 20.62
N THR A 16 2.71 -11.01 21.30
CA THR A 16 3.02 -9.64 21.70
C THR A 16 3.78 -8.88 20.62
N VAL A 17 3.60 -7.56 20.61
CA VAL A 17 4.30 -6.64 19.72
C VAL A 17 4.76 -5.44 20.54
N VAL A 18 6.01 -5.02 20.35
CA VAL A 18 6.56 -3.82 20.99
C VAL A 18 6.79 -2.76 19.94
N LEU A 19 6.07 -1.65 20.04
CA LEU A 19 6.19 -0.52 19.13
C LEU A 19 6.94 0.62 19.82
N ALA A 20 7.99 1.12 19.16
CA ALA A 20 8.80 2.26 19.63
C ALA A 20 9.00 3.33 18.54
N ASP A 21 8.10 3.37 17.55
CA ASP A 21 8.21 4.20 16.35
C ASP A 21 7.04 5.22 16.23
N ARG A 22 6.75 5.70 15.01
CA ARG A 22 5.60 6.56 14.72
C ARG A 22 4.29 6.02 15.32
N ARG A 23 4.07 4.71 15.28
CA ARG A 23 2.81 4.07 15.66
C ARG A 23 2.58 4.18 17.17
N SER A 24 3.63 4.00 17.99
CA SER A 24 3.51 4.12 19.45
C SER A 24 3.16 5.55 19.88
N LEU A 25 3.77 6.55 19.26
CA LEU A 25 3.43 7.97 19.48
C LEU A 25 1.99 8.27 19.05
N HIS A 26 1.56 7.72 17.91
CA HIS A 26 0.19 7.89 17.44
C HIS A 26 -0.82 7.29 18.43
N ILE A 27 -0.57 6.06 18.90
CA ILE A 27 -1.41 5.38 19.89
C ILE A 27 -1.49 6.19 21.20
N ALA A 28 -0.35 6.63 21.73
CA ALA A 28 -0.30 7.31 23.01
C ALA A 28 -0.82 8.76 22.95
N LYS A 29 -0.43 9.54 21.95
CA LYS A 29 -0.69 10.99 21.90
C LYS A 29 -1.88 11.40 21.04
N VAL A 30 -2.14 10.67 19.95
CA VAL A 30 -3.20 11.06 19.00
C VAL A 30 -4.49 10.30 19.27
N LEU A 31 -4.41 8.98 19.44
CA LEU A 31 -5.57 8.17 19.82
C LEU A 31 -5.89 8.32 21.31
N GLY A 32 -4.89 8.65 22.15
CA GLY A 32 -5.07 8.79 23.59
C GLY A 32 -5.45 7.47 24.27
N ALA A 33 -4.98 6.34 23.70
CA ALA A 33 -5.31 5.01 24.20
C ALA A 33 -4.74 4.77 25.61
N ARG A 34 -5.35 3.84 26.33
CA ARG A 34 -4.99 3.43 27.69
C ARG A 34 -4.75 1.92 27.74
N THR A 35 -4.05 1.46 28.77
CA THR A 35 -3.95 0.02 29.05
C THR A 35 -5.34 -0.61 29.16
N GLY A 36 -5.54 -1.72 28.46
CA GLY A 36 -6.82 -2.42 28.33
C GLY A 36 -7.65 -2.02 27.11
N ASP A 37 -7.31 -0.93 26.42
CA ASP A 37 -8.04 -0.53 25.21
C ASP A 37 -7.77 -1.50 24.05
N ARG A 38 -8.77 -1.65 23.18
CA ARG A 38 -8.68 -2.44 21.95
C ARG A 38 -8.71 -1.54 20.73
N LEU A 39 -7.71 -1.71 19.87
CA LEU A 39 -7.54 -0.95 18.64
C LEU A 39 -7.56 -1.89 17.44
N LYS A 40 -8.07 -1.43 16.30
CA LYS A 40 -8.03 -2.19 15.06
C LYS A 40 -6.60 -2.27 14.56
N ALA A 41 -6.17 -3.46 14.15
CA ALA A 41 -4.85 -3.70 13.61
C ALA A 41 -4.86 -4.75 12.49
N GLY A 42 -3.78 -4.85 11.73
CA GLY A 42 -3.62 -5.86 10.69
C GLY A 42 -2.17 -6.21 10.45
N ILE A 43 -1.91 -7.46 10.06
CA ILE A 43 -0.59 -7.88 9.57
C ILE A 43 -0.50 -7.52 8.10
N ILE A 44 0.57 -6.83 7.68
CA ILE A 44 0.82 -6.54 6.26
C ILE A 44 0.84 -7.85 5.46
N ASN A 45 0.08 -7.88 4.36
CA ASN A 45 -0.19 -9.05 3.52
C ASN A 45 -0.74 -10.26 4.29
N GLY A 46 -1.41 -10.00 5.42
CA GLY A 46 -1.95 -11.00 6.31
C GLY A 46 -3.33 -10.61 6.83
N PRO A 47 -3.80 -11.30 7.88
CA PRO A 47 -5.15 -11.10 8.39
C PRO A 47 -5.33 -9.74 9.07
N VAL A 48 -6.57 -9.25 9.02
CA VAL A 48 -7.04 -8.17 9.89
C VAL A 48 -7.37 -8.70 11.28
N GLY A 49 -7.34 -7.82 12.27
CA GLY A 49 -7.58 -8.19 13.66
C GLY A 49 -7.61 -6.99 14.59
N ASN A 50 -7.22 -7.22 15.83
CA ASN A 50 -7.11 -6.16 16.82
C ASN A 50 -5.84 -6.34 17.64
N VAL A 51 -5.47 -5.24 18.30
CA VAL A 51 -4.47 -5.23 19.35
C VAL A 51 -5.10 -4.76 20.65
N GLU A 52 -4.76 -5.43 21.74
CA GLU A 52 -5.03 -4.94 23.10
C GLU A 52 -3.79 -4.22 23.63
N VAL A 53 -3.97 -3.03 24.19
CA VAL A 53 -2.89 -2.26 24.79
C VAL A 53 -2.53 -2.85 26.15
N LEU A 54 -1.35 -3.44 26.27
CA LEU A 54 -0.86 -4.02 27.53
C LEU A 54 -0.15 -2.97 28.39
N SER A 55 0.67 -2.11 27.78
CA SER A 55 1.33 -1.03 28.48
C SER A 55 1.68 0.11 27.54
N ILE A 56 1.74 1.33 28.09
CA ILE A 56 2.17 2.54 27.40
C ILE A 56 3.18 3.23 28.30
N ASN A 57 4.36 3.50 27.75
CA ASN A 57 5.39 4.32 28.38
C ASN A 57 5.66 5.51 27.45
N THR A 58 5.56 6.73 27.98
CA THR A 58 5.83 7.96 27.22
C THR A 58 6.96 8.73 27.88
N ASP A 59 7.94 9.15 27.10
CA ASP A 59 9.01 10.04 27.55
C ASP A 59 9.23 11.15 26.52
N GLY A 60 8.79 12.37 26.87
CA GLY A 60 8.87 13.54 26.01
C GLY A 60 8.20 13.31 24.65
N ASN A 61 9.01 13.22 23.59
CA ASN A 61 8.54 12.94 22.23
C ASN A 61 8.81 11.51 21.74
N SER A 62 9.01 10.58 22.67
CA SER A 62 9.10 9.16 22.43
C SER A 62 7.99 8.42 23.18
N ALA A 63 7.59 7.26 22.65
CA ALA A 63 6.66 6.37 23.30
C ALA A 63 7.04 4.91 23.00
N SER A 64 6.84 4.03 23.96
CA SER A 64 6.92 2.59 23.81
C SER A 64 5.57 2.00 24.21
N VAL A 65 4.96 1.21 23.32
CA VAL A 65 3.67 0.59 23.54
C VAL A 65 3.81 -0.90 23.35
N VAL A 66 3.39 -1.68 24.34
CA VAL A 66 3.30 -3.14 24.24
C VAL A 66 1.86 -3.51 23.93
N LEU A 67 1.69 -4.31 22.89
CA LEU A 67 0.41 -4.72 22.35
C LEU A 67 0.30 -6.25 22.36
N ARG A 68 -0.93 -6.77 22.51
CA ARG A 68 -1.24 -8.17 22.23
C ARG A 68 -2.07 -8.25 20.95
N TRP A 69 -1.51 -8.88 19.94
CA TRP A 69 -2.17 -9.15 18.66
C TRP A 69 -3.22 -10.26 18.81
N THR A 70 -4.36 -10.10 18.13
CA THR A 70 -5.37 -11.15 17.98
C THR A 70 -5.94 -11.07 16.57
N SER A 71 -5.68 -12.10 15.78
CA SER A 71 -6.25 -12.25 14.44
C SER A 71 -7.77 -12.41 14.51
N GLN A 72 -8.49 -11.72 13.63
CA GLN A 72 -9.94 -11.93 13.43
C GLN A 72 -10.24 -12.77 12.20
N GLY A 73 -9.22 -13.42 11.64
CA GLY A 73 -9.35 -14.26 10.46
C GLY A 73 -9.16 -13.49 9.15
N LEU A 74 -9.83 -13.98 8.12
CA LEU A 74 -9.61 -13.83 6.68
C LEU A 74 -8.48 -12.88 6.23
N VAL A 75 -7.49 -13.49 5.58
CA VAL A 75 -6.57 -12.80 4.67
C VAL A 75 -7.42 -12.17 3.56
N PRO A 76 -7.20 -10.88 3.21
CA PRO A 76 -7.97 -10.27 2.14
C PRO A 76 -7.74 -10.99 0.82
N ASP A 77 -8.76 -10.98 -0.03
CA ASP A 77 -8.62 -11.48 -1.40
C ASP A 77 -7.52 -10.72 -2.14
N ALA A 78 -6.89 -11.39 -3.10
CA ALA A 78 -5.88 -10.76 -3.93
C ALA A 78 -6.49 -9.54 -4.66
N PRO A 79 -5.80 -8.39 -4.66
CA PRO A 79 -6.22 -7.21 -5.41
C PRO A 79 -6.52 -7.53 -6.88
N LEU A 80 -7.62 -7.00 -7.39
CA LEU A 80 -8.05 -7.21 -8.77
C LEU A 80 -7.39 -6.24 -9.76
N TYR A 81 -6.85 -5.12 -9.29
CA TYR A 81 -6.37 -4.04 -10.15
C TYR A 81 -4.88 -3.82 -9.95
N ASP A 82 -4.13 -3.75 -11.04
CA ASP A 82 -2.76 -3.26 -11.07
C ASP A 82 -2.71 -1.96 -11.86
N LEU A 83 -1.66 -1.16 -11.65
CA LEU A 83 -1.56 0.19 -12.21
C LEU A 83 -0.22 0.38 -12.91
N ILE A 84 -0.25 0.76 -14.19
CA ILE A 84 0.90 1.35 -14.86
C ILE A 84 0.81 2.87 -14.74
N LEU A 85 1.85 3.48 -14.17
CA LEU A 85 1.92 4.92 -13.97
C LEU A 85 3.21 5.47 -14.59
N GLY A 86 3.06 6.36 -15.57
CA GLY A 86 4.17 7.21 -16.00
C GLY A 86 4.66 8.05 -14.82
N LEU A 87 5.95 7.95 -14.48
CA LEU A 87 6.50 8.53 -13.26
C LEU A 87 6.20 10.04 -13.19
N VAL A 88 5.53 10.45 -12.11
CA VAL A 88 5.16 11.85 -11.88
C VAL A 88 6.12 12.52 -10.90
N ARG A 89 5.98 13.84 -10.73
CA ARG A 89 6.73 14.62 -9.73
C ARG A 89 6.61 14.00 -8.34
N PRO A 90 7.70 13.97 -7.53
CA PRO A 90 7.70 13.28 -6.24
C PRO A 90 6.58 13.71 -5.29
N ILE A 91 6.23 15.00 -5.24
CA ILE A 91 5.14 15.48 -4.37
C ILE A 91 3.76 14.92 -4.77
N MET A 92 3.54 14.71 -6.06
CA MET A 92 2.32 14.12 -6.58
C MET A 92 2.34 12.60 -6.40
N LEU A 93 3.49 11.97 -6.64
CA LEU A 93 3.64 10.52 -6.50
C LEU A 93 3.24 10.04 -5.10
N LYS A 94 3.66 10.74 -4.04
CA LYS A 94 3.25 10.45 -2.65
C LYS A 94 1.72 10.33 -2.51
N LYS A 95 0.98 11.27 -3.10
CA LYS A 95 -0.49 11.30 -3.04
C LYS A 95 -1.10 10.15 -3.82
N ILE A 96 -0.60 9.90 -5.03
CA ILE A 96 -1.08 8.82 -5.89
C ILE A 96 -0.85 7.46 -5.21
N LEU A 97 0.31 7.24 -4.58
CA LEU A 97 0.60 5.97 -3.91
C LEU A 97 -0.36 5.70 -2.73
N ALA A 98 -0.60 6.70 -1.87
CA ALA A 98 -1.56 6.56 -0.78
C ALA A 98 -2.98 6.28 -1.30
N GLN A 99 -3.40 6.96 -2.37
CA GLN A 99 -4.71 6.73 -2.99
C GLN A 99 -4.80 5.37 -3.67
N ALA A 100 -3.78 4.95 -4.41
CA ALA A 100 -3.73 3.65 -5.07
C ALA A 100 -3.81 2.50 -4.07
N ALA A 101 -3.05 2.58 -2.97
CA ALA A 101 -3.15 1.62 -1.88
C ALA A 101 -4.55 1.61 -1.26
N SER A 102 -5.15 2.78 -1.03
CA SER A 102 -6.51 2.87 -0.47
C SER A 102 -7.61 2.30 -1.39
N LEU A 103 -7.36 2.28 -2.70
CA LEU A 103 -8.25 1.74 -3.72
C LEU A 103 -8.04 0.24 -3.98
N GLY A 104 -7.12 -0.41 -3.26
CA GLY A 104 -6.85 -1.84 -3.41
C GLY A 104 -6.09 -2.17 -4.69
N VAL A 105 -5.10 -1.36 -5.07
CA VAL A 105 -4.18 -1.69 -6.17
C VAL A 105 -3.15 -2.74 -5.70
N GLY A 106 -2.96 -3.82 -6.44
CA GLY A 106 -2.02 -4.89 -6.07
C GLY A 106 -0.57 -4.62 -6.47
N ARG A 107 -0.36 -4.09 -7.67
CA ARG A 107 0.96 -3.80 -8.23
C ARG A 107 0.96 -2.42 -8.89
N ILE A 108 2.05 -1.69 -8.74
CA ILE A 108 2.26 -0.37 -9.34
C ILE A 108 3.56 -0.42 -10.14
N PHE A 109 3.45 -0.30 -11.46
CA PHE A 109 4.58 -0.19 -12.38
C PHE A 109 4.86 1.29 -12.64
N LEU A 110 5.93 1.81 -12.04
CA LEU A 110 6.40 3.18 -12.31
C LEU A 110 7.30 3.16 -13.54
N ILE A 111 6.85 3.78 -14.63
CA ILE A 111 7.52 3.70 -15.93
C ILE A 111 7.96 5.07 -16.44
N ASN A 112 8.95 5.05 -17.33
CA ASN A 112 9.28 6.23 -18.13
C ASN A 112 8.26 6.40 -19.27
N ALA A 113 8.02 7.63 -19.71
CA ALA A 113 7.19 7.95 -20.87
C ALA A 113 7.65 9.28 -21.49
N ASN A 114 7.13 9.62 -22.68
CA ASN A 114 7.60 10.77 -23.45
C ASN A 114 7.60 12.11 -22.67
N ARG A 115 6.65 12.31 -21.74
CA ARG A 115 6.51 13.54 -20.94
C ARG A 115 7.09 13.44 -19.53
N VAL A 116 7.71 12.33 -19.18
CA VAL A 116 8.32 12.14 -17.84
C VAL A 116 9.68 12.83 -17.80
N GLU A 117 9.89 13.68 -16.79
CA GLU A 117 11.20 14.29 -16.58
C GLU A 117 12.17 13.23 -16.03
N LYS A 118 13.31 13.01 -16.71
CA LYS A 118 14.31 12.01 -16.33
C LYS A 118 14.80 12.16 -14.88
N SER A 119 14.85 13.40 -14.39
CA SER A 119 15.27 13.73 -13.01
C SER A 119 14.38 13.08 -11.94
N PHE A 120 13.13 12.73 -12.27
CA PHE A 120 12.21 12.11 -11.30
C PHE A 120 12.69 10.72 -10.87
N PHE A 121 13.39 9.98 -11.72
CA PHE A 121 13.97 8.67 -11.36
C PHE A 121 15.07 8.80 -10.29
N GLY A 122 15.75 9.95 -10.23
CA GLY A 122 16.75 10.25 -9.21
C GLY A 122 16.16 10.70 -7.87
N ALA A 123 14.84 10.80 -7.75
CA ALA A 123 14.19 11.32 -6.55
C ALA A 123 14.48 10.46 -5.32
N SER A 124 14.76 11.11 -4.19
CA SER A 124 15.00 10.43 -2.92
C SER A 124 13.83 9.55 -2.47
N LEU A 125 12.60 9.85 -2.91
CA LEU A 125 11.40 9.06 -2.66
C LEU A 125 11.49 7.62 -3.19
N LEU A 126 12.20 7.40 -4.29
CA LEU A 126 12.34 6.08 -4.92
C LEU A 126 13.47 5.24 -4.31
N LYS A 127 14.36 5.88 -3.53
CA LYS A 127 15.48 5.21 -2.86
C LYS A 127 15.03 4.61 -1.54
N ASP A 128 15.62 3.46 -1.20
CA ASP A 128 15.40 2.76 0.08
C ASP A 128 13.91 2.52 0.39
N GLU A 129 13.10 2.37 -0.66
CA GLU A 129 11.64 2.20 -0.56
C GLU A 129 10.94 3.28 0.28
N LYS A 130 11.43 4.51 0.32
CA LYS A 130 10.78 5.61 1.06
C LYS A 130 9.35 5.88 0.64
N TYR A 131 8.95 5.42 -0.55
CA TYR A 131 7.58 5.45 -1.02
C TYR A 131 6.63 4.54 -0.21
N ARG A 132 7.16 3.48 0.43
CA ARG A 132 6.40 2.47 1.18
C ARG A 132 5.58 3.08 2.31
N THR A 133 6.08 4.12 2.98
CA THR A 133 5.32 4.81 4.05
C THR A 133 3.99 5.36 3.55
N TYR A 134 3.93 5.85 2.29
CA TYR A 134 2.70 6.41 1.72
C TYR A 134 1.71 5.33 1.33
N LEU A 135 2.19 4.16 0.90
CA LEU A 135 1.34 2.99 0.68
C LEU A 135 0.70 2.54 2.00
N ILE A 136 1.51 2.41 3.06
CA ILE A 136 1.05 2.06 4.41
C ILE A 136 0.01 3.07 4.91
N GLU A 137 0.27 4.37 4.76
CA GLU A 137 -0.69 5.42 5.10
C GLU A 137 -2.02 5.24 4.37
N GLY A 138 -2.02 4.83 3.10
CA GLY A 138 -3.24 4.52 2.35
C GLY A 138 -4.02 3.33 2.94
N LEU A 139 -3.32 2.21 3.16
CA LEU A 139 -3.91 1.00 3.74
C LEU A 139 -4.48 1.23 5.15
N GLU A 140 -3.75 1.99 5.97
CA GLU A 140 -4.14 2.44 7.31
C GLU A 140 -5.49 3.20 7.31
N GLN A 141 -5.81 3.91 6.22
CA GLN A 141 -7.07 4.63 6.05
C GLN A 141 -8.18 3.72 5.52
N ALA A 142 -7.85 2.84 4.55
CA ALA A 142 -8.78 1.89 3.94
C ALA A 142 -9.13 0.69 4.83
N LYS A 143 -8.36 0.46 5.91
CA LYS A 143 -8.43 -0.74 6.77
C LYS A 143 -8.14 -2.03 5.99
N ASP A 144 -7.21 -1.94 5.04
CA ASP A 144 -6.71 -3.05 4.25
C ASP A 144 -5.29 -3.43 4.73
N THR A 145 -4.86 -4.63 4.42
CA THR A 145 -3.52 -5.15 4.72
C THR A 145 -2.73 -5.53 3.47
N CYS A 146 -3.35 -5.58 2.28
CA CYS A 146 -2.68 -5.92 1.03
C CYS A 146 -1.75 -4.79 0.56
N LEU A 147 -0.44 -4.92 0.82
CA LEU A 147 0.53 -3.91 0.44
C LEU A 147 0.84 -3.97 -1.06
N PRO A 148 0.67 -2.85 -1.80
CA PRO A 148 0.97 -2.84 -3.22
C PRO A 148 2.46 -3.08 -3.50
N GLN A 149 2.77 -3.95 -4.45
CA GLN A 149 4.13 -4.15 -4.93
C GLN A 149 4.51 -3.05 -5.92
N VAL A 150 5.64 -2.38 -5.75
CA VAL A 150 6.09 -1.32 -6.66
C VAL A 150 7.30 -1.80 -7.44
N SER A 151 7.28 -1.66 -8.77
CA SER A 151 8.45 -1.86 -9.63
C SER A 151 8.73 -0.62 -10.46
N ILE A 152 10.02 -0.34 -10.70
CA ILE A 152 10.48 0.86 -11.40
C ILE A 152 11.15 0.44 -12.71
N HIS A 153 10.67 1.00 -13.82
CA HIS A 153 11.17 0.72 -15.17
C HIS A 153 11.57 2.03 -15.88
N GLU A 154 12.86 2.33 -15.88
CA GLU A 154 13.40 3.58 -16.44
C GLU A 154 13.34 3.66 -17.97
N ARG A 155 13.15 2.52 -18.64
CA ARG A 155 13.11 2.42 -20.10
C ARG A 155 11.74 1.91 -20.56
N PHE A 156 11.03 2.76 -21.31
CA PHE A 156 9.69 2.46 -21.81
C PHE A 156 9.66 1.27 -22.77
N ARG A 157 10.53 1.26 -23.79
CA ARG A 157 10.54 0.20 -24.82
C ARG A 157 10.74 -1.20 -24.22
N PRO A 158 11.78 -1.48 -23.41
CA PRO A 158 11.91 -2.79 -22.77
C PRO A 158 10.73 -3.15 -21.86
N PHE A 159 10.12 -2.17 -21.19
CA PHE A 159 8.94 -2.43 -20.38
C PHE A 159 7.76 -2.92 -21.25
N VAL A 160 7.47 -2.27 -22.37
CA VAL A 160 6.32 -2.61 -23.22
C VAL A 160 6.61 -3.81 -24.13
N GLU A 161 7.79 -3.85 -24.75
CA GLU A 161 8.14 -4.83 -25.78
C GLU A 161 8.62 -6.16 -25.17
N ASP A 162 9.31 -6.13 -24.02
CA ASP A 162 9.89 -7.33 -23.41
C ASP A 162 9.15 -7.78 -22.15
N PHE A 163 8.83 -6.86 -21.23
CA PHE A 163 8.28 -7.21 -19.91
C PHE A 163 6.76 -7.45 -19.94
N ILE A 164 5.96 -6.55 -20.51
CA ILE A 164 4.50 -6.68 -20.56
C ILE A 164 4.03 -8.03 -21.14
N PRO A 165 4.62 -8.55 -22.26
CA PRO A 165 4.25 -9.86 -22.78
C PRO A 165 4.42 -11.01 -21.78
N THR A 166 5.35 -10.91 -20.83
CA THR A 166 5.59 -11.94 -19.82
C THR A 166 4.50 -12.02 -18.75
N ILE A 167 3.73 -10.93 -18.54
CA ILE A 167 2.68 -10.85 -17.53
C ILE A 167 1.28 -10.72 -18.12
N ALA A 168 1.14 -10.46 -19.43
CA ALA A 168 -0.14 -10.19 -20.08
C ALA A 168 -1.20 -11.28 -19.82
N ASN A 169 -0.80 -12.55 -19.83
CA ASN A 169 -1.70 -13.70 -19.59
C ASN A 169 -2.26 -13.77 -18.15
N THR A 170 -1.76 -12.95 -17.23
CA THR A 170 -2.28 -12.86 -15.86
C THR A 170 -3.49 -11.92 -15.75
N TYR A 171 -3.74 -11.10 -16.78
CA TYR A 171 -4.81 -10.11 -16.81
C TYR A 171 -5.91 -10.52 -17.80
N SER A 172 -7.16 -10.35 -17.40
CA SER A 172 -8.31 -10.50 -18.29
C SER A 172 -8.51 -9.30 -19.20
N ARG A 173 -8.03 -8.13 -18.77
CA ARG A 173 -8.07 -6.86 -19.50
C ARG A 173 -6.81 -6.05 -19.20
N MET A 174 -6.33 -5.34 -20.22
CA MET A 174 -5.32 -4.29 -20.09
C MET A 174 -5.87 -3.03 -20.72
N LEU A 175 -5.98 -1.95 -19.95
CA LEU A 175 -6.64 -0.72 -20.38
C LEU A 175 -5.65 0.45 -20.39
N VAL A 176 -5.86 1.38 -21.32
CA VAL A 176 -5.10 2.63 -21.39
C VAL A 176 -6.07 3.79 -21.34
N ALA A 177 -5.94 4.64 -20.32
CA ALA A 177 -6.72 5.87 -20.22
C ALA A 177 -6.22 6.90 -21.23
N HIS A 178 -6.87 6.97 -22.40
CA HIS A 178 -6.53 7.90 -23.47
C HIS A 178 -7.71 8.82 -23.82
N PRO A 179 -7.51 10.15 -23.92
CA PRO A 179 -8.60 11.09 -24.21
C PRO A 179 -9.23 10.91 -25.60
N GLU A 180 -8.49 10.34 -26.55
CA GLU A 180 -8.98 10.05 -27.90
C GLU A 180 -9.54 8.62 -28.03
N ALA A 181 -9.78 7.92 -26.92
CA ALA A 181 -10.41 6.60 -26.96
C ALA A 181 -11.82 6.70 -27.57
N GLY A 182 -12.12 5.82 -28.51
CA GLY A 182 -13.43 5.76 -29.18
C GLY A 182 -14.55 5.21 -28.30
N GLU A 183 -14.21 4.66 -27.13
CA GLU A 183 -15.13 4.06 -26.17
C GLU A 183 -14.82 4.51 -24.73
N GLY A 184 -15.85 4.59 -23.90
CA GLY A 184 -15.71 4.91 -22.48
C GLY A 184 -15.34 3.69 -21.64
N LEU A 185 -14.87 3.92 -20.40
CA LEU A 185 -14.44 2.85 -19.49
C LEU A 185 -15.50 1.73 -19.30
N LYS A 186 -16.78 2.11 -19.16
CA LYS A 186 -17.88 1.15 -19.03
C LYS A 186 -18.04 0.25 -20.26
N GLN A 187 -17.77 0.77 -21.46
CA GLN A 187 -17.86 0.01 -22.71
C GLN A 187 -16.67 -0.94 -22.82
N ALA A 188 -15.45 -0.47 -22.54
CA ALA A 188 -14.23 -1.28 -22.58
C ALA A 188 -14.21 -2.42 -21.53
N LEU A 189 -14.80 -2.19 -20.35
CA LEU A 189 -14.92 -3.21 -19.31
C LEU A 189 -16.04 -4.22 -19.58
N GLY A 190 -17.14 -3.80 -20.20
CA GLY A 190 -18.34 -4.64 -20.37
C GLY A 190 -19.18 -4.71 -19.09
N THR A 191 -20.06 -5.72 -19.00
CA THR A 191 -21.04 -5.87 -17.91
C THR A 191 -20.51 -6.62 -16.68
N GLU A 192 -19.45 -7.43 -16.83
CA GLU A 192 -18.85 -8.18 -15.73
C GLU A 192 -17.34 -7.96 -15.68
N ILE A 193 -16.85 -7.59 -14.50
CA ILE A 193 -15.42 -7.52 -14.20
C ILE A 193 -15.04 -8.86 -13.57
N SER A 194 -14.30 -9.68 -14.30
CA SER A 194 -13.76 -10.96 -13.82
C SER A 194 -12.28 -11.05 -14.13
N GLY A 195 -11.50 -11.56 -13.17
CA GLY A 195 -10.04 -11.64 -13.27
C GLY A 195 -9.33 -10.31 -12.98
N ARG A 196 -7.99 -10.32 -13.11
CA ARG A 196 -7.15 -9.14 -12.86
C ARG A 196 -7.21 -8.17 -14.03
N ILE A 197 -7.19 -6.88 -13.73
CA ILE A 197 -7.16 -5.80 -14.71
C ILE A 197 -5.87 -5.00 -14.51
N LEU A 198 -5.24 -4.61 -15.62
CA LEU A 198 -4.10 -3.69 -15.67
C LEU A 198 -4.47 -2.36 -16.31
#